data_AF-E8JNC0-F1
#
_entry.id   AF-E8JNC0-F1
#
_cell.length_a   1.000
_cell.length_b   1.000
_cell.length_c   1.000
_cell.angle_alpha   90.00
_cell.angle_beta   90.00
_cell.angle_gamma   90.00
#
_symmetry.space_group_name_H-M   'P 1'
#
loop_
_entity.id
_entity.type
_entity.pdbx_description
1 polymer ?
#
loop_
_entity_poly.entity_id
_entity_poly.type
_entity_poly.pdbx_seq_one_letter_code
_entity_poly.pdbx_strand_id
1 'polypeptide(L)' 'MFKKVNEAYGGHITPHMMRHFFATQGQIAGVPVEHMAAALGHSTAYMTQKYTHIKDEVASEVTDSFLRAIK' A
#
# COMPACT_ATOMS: atom_id res chain seq x y z
N MET A 1 -6.97 11.18 18.78
CA MET A 1 -6.49 11.59 17.44
C MET A 1 -7.44 11.13 16.33
N PHE A 2 -7.57 9.81 16.07
CA PHE A 2 -8.42 9.29 15.00
C PHE A 2 -9.92 9.65 15.11
N LYS A 3 -10.46 9.84 16.32
CA LYS A 3 -11.82 10.37 16.50
C LYS A 3 -12.03 11.71 15.77
N LYS A 4 -11.10 12.66 15.94
CA LYS A 4 -11.16 13.98 15.28
C LYS A 4 -11.02 13.86 13.76
N VAL A 5 -10.15 12.95 13.30
CA VAL A 5 -9.97 12.68 11.86
C VAL A 5 -11.24 12.11 11.25
N ASN A 6 -11.87 11.14 11.93
CA ASN A 6 -13.12 10.52 11.49
C ASN A 6 -14.28 11.52 11.45
N GLU A 7 -14.37 12.38 12.45
CA GLU A 7 -15.36 13.48 12.49
C GLU A 7 -15.15 14.48 11.35
N ALA A 8 -13.91 14.86 11.04
CA ALA A 8 -13.61 15.79 9.95
C ALA A 8 -13.78 15.17 8.55
N TYR A 9 -13.45 13.88 8.40
CA TYR A 9 -13.56 13.14 7.15
C TYR A 9 -14.99 12.64 6.85
N GLY A 10 -15.83 12.49 7.87
CA GLY A 10 -17.18 11.93 7.73
C GLY A 10 -17.21 10.40 7.53
N GLY A 11 -16.14 9.70 7.95
CA GLY A 11 -16.00 8.25 7.75
C GLY A 11 -15.17 7.57 8.84
N HIS A 12 -15.00 6.25 8.73
CA HIS A 12 -14.28 5.47 9.72
C HIS A 12 -12.87 5.09 9.24
N ILE A 13 -11.87 5.82 9.72
CA ILE A 13 -10.45 5.51 9.53
C ILE A 13 -9.91 4.88 10.82
N THR A 14 -9.19 3.78 10.66
CA THR A 14 -8.52 3.08 11.76
C THR A 14 -6.99 3.15 11.61
N PRO A 15 -6.22 3.01 12.72
CA PRO A 15 -4.77 2.88 12.64
C PRO A 15 -4.30 1.73 11.73
N HIS A 16 -5.07 0.64 11.66
CA HIS A 16 -4.74 -0.51 10.81
C HIS A 16 -4.83 -0.18 9.32
N MET A 17 -5.81 0.62 8.90
CA MET A 17 -5.90 1.10 7.52
C MET A 17 -4.71 1.98 7.14
N MET A 18 -4.26 2.84 8.06
CA MET A 18 -3.06 3.67 7.83
C MET A 18 -1.78 2.82 7.72
N ARG A 19 -1.67 1.76 8.53
CA ARG A 19 -0.56 0.79 8.43
C ARG A 19 -0.53 0.10 7.06
N HIS A 20 -1.69 -0.33 6.56
CA HIS A 20 -1.81 -0.92 5.23
C HIS A 20 -1.50 0.08 4.11
N PHE A 21 -1.99 1.31 4.23
CA PHE A 21 -1.72 2.36 3.28
C PHE A 21 -0.21 2.63 3.19
N PHE A 22 0.47 2.81 4.32
CA PHE A 22 1.92 2.99 4.37
C PHE A 22 2.68 1.82 3.70
N ALA A 23 2.29 0.58 4.02
CA ALA A 23 2.91 -0.61 3.43
C ALA A 23 2.74 -0.65 1.89
N THR A 24 1.52 -0.39 1.42
CA THR A 24 1.17 -0.40 -0.01
C THR A 24 1.93 0.69 -0.76
N GLN A 25 1.97 1.91 -0.23
CA GLN A 25 2.69 3.03 -0.85
C GLN A 25 4.21 2.77 -0.91
N GLY A 26 4.80 2.19 0.14
CA GLY A 26 6.21 1.80 0.11
C GLY A 26 6.51 0.77 -0.98
N GLN A 27 5.62 -0.22 -1.16
CA GLN A 27 5.77 -1.22 -2.22
C GLN A 27 5.63 -0.61 -3.63
N ILE A 28 4.66 0.29 -3.83
CA ILE A 28 4.47 1.03 -5.08
C ILE A 28 5.71 1.87 -5.39
N ALA A 29 6.29 2.53 -4.38
CA ALA A 29 7.53 3.27 -4.50
C ALA A 29 8.77 2.38 -4.70
N GLY A 30 8.60 1.05 -4.74
CA GLY A 30 9.67 0.08 -4.99
C GLY A 30 10.58 -0.17 -3.78
N VAL A 31 10.18 0.26 -2.58
CA VAL A 31 10.97 0.03 -1.35
C VAL A 31 11.13 -1.48 -1.14
N PRO A 32 12.36 -1.96 -0.91
CA PRO A 32 12.60 -3.35 -0.55
C PRO A 32 11.76 -3.78 0.65
N VAL A 33 11.23 -4.99 0.55
CA VAL A 33 10.24 -5.53 1.47
C VAL A 33 10.82 -5.70 2.88
N GLU A 34 12.12 -5.96 2.98
CA GLU A 34 12.89 -6.07 4.21
C GLU A 34 12.94 -4.73 4.95
N HIS A 35 13.09 -3.62 4.22
CA HIS A 35 13.05 -2.27 4.78
C HIS A 35 11.64 -1.89 5.23
N MET A 36 10.61 -2.29 4.46
CA MET A 36 9.22 -2.10 4.87
C MET A 36 8.87 -2.91 6.11
N ALA A 37 9.35 -4.14 6.23
CA ALA A 37 9.16 -5.00 7.40
C ALA A 37 9.85 -4.42 8.65
N ALA A 38 11.05 -3.88 8.50
CA ALA A 38 11.75 -3.17 9.59
C ALA A 38 10.96 -1.92 10.03
N ALA A 39 10.49 -1.10 9.09
CA ALA A 39 9.72 0.11 9.37
C ALA A 39 8.36 -0.16 10.04
N LEU A 40 7.72 -1.28 9.70
CA LEU A 40 6.45 -1.72 10.27
C LEU A 40 6.61 -2.50 11.59
N GLY A 41 7.84 -2.84 11.97
CA GLY A 41 8.14 -3.79 13.05
C GLY A 41 7.96 -5.23 12.58
N HIS A 42 8.82 -6.14 13.10
CA HIS A 42 8.99 -7.55 12.71
C HIS A 42 7.74 -8.46 12.80
N SER A 43 6.55 -7.92 13.00
CA SER A 43 5.38 -8.63 13.52
C SER A 43 4.44 -9.22 12.47
N THR A 44 4.77 -9.33 11.19
CA THR A 44 3.87 -10.07 10.28
C THR A 44 4.52 -10.51 8.96
N ALA A 45 5.16 -11.68 8.97
CA ALA A 45 5.55 -12.39 7.73
C ALA A 45 4.35 -12.65 6.77
N TYR A 46 3.12 -12.63 7.31
CA TYR A 46 1.86 -12.81 6.56
C TYR A 46 1.52 -11.62 5.63
N MET A 47 2.03 -10.42 5.91
CA MET A 47 1.80 -9.24 5.07
C MET A 47 2.71 -9.21 3.84
N THR A 48 3.91 -9.74 4.00
CA THR A 48 5.02 -9.73 3.03
C THR A 48 4.66 -10.43 1.72
N GLN A 49 4.00 -11.60 1.78
CA GLN A 49 3.60 -12.37 0.59
C GLN A 49 2.47 -11.74 -0.22
N LYS A 50 1.57 -10.96 0.40
CA LYS A 50 0.47 -10.31 -0.34
C LYS A 50 0.96 -9.13 -1.18
N TYR A 51 2.08 -8.50 -0.80
CA TYR A 51 2.61 -7.31 -1.46
C TYR A 51 3.49 -7.59 -2.69
N THR A 52 4.02 -8.80 -2.86
CA THR A 52 4.69 -9.18 -4.11
C THR A 52 3.71 -9.14 -5.28
N HIS A 53 2.46 -9.53 -5.06
CA HIS A 53 1.40 -9.50 -6.09
C HIS A 53 0.97 -8.08 -6.50
N ILE A 54 1.09 -7.07 -5.62
CA ILE A 54 0.73 -5.68 -5.97
C ILE A 54 1.67 -5.10 -7.01
N LYS A 55 2.96 -5.47 -7.01
CA LYS A 55 3.89 -5.03 -8.06
C LYS A 55 3.44 -5.52 -9.44
N ASP A 56 2.94 -6.75 -9.52
CA ASP A 56 2.47 -7.34 -10.78
C ASP A 56 1.18 -6.65 -11.28
N GLU A 57 0.27 -6.34 -10.35
CA GLU A 57 -1.01 -5.69 -10.68
C GLU A 57 -0.84 -4.24 -11.14
N VAL A 58 0.00 -3.45 -10.45
CA VAL A 58 0.30 -2.06 -10.83
C VAL A 58 1.08 -1.99 -12.16
N ALA A 59 2.02 -2.93 -12.39
CA ALA A 59 2.73 -3.00 -13.66
C ALA A 59 1.79 -3.29 -14.83
N SER A 60 0.82 -4.19 -14.63
CA SER A 60 -0.22 -4.48 -15.63
C SER A 60 -1.05 -3.23 -15.94
N GLU A 61 -1.53 -2.52 -14.93
CA GLU A 61 -2.41 -1.36 -15.09
C GLU A 61 -1.71 -0.16 -15.77
N VAL A 62 -0.43 0.07 -15.45
CA VAL A 62 0.40 1.09 -16.11
C VAL A 62 0.69 0.71 -17.56
N THR A 63 0.98 -0.56 -17.82
CA THR A 63 1.20 -1.07 -19.18
C THR A 63 -0.07 -0.96 -20.02
N ASP A 64 -1.23 -1.30 -19.46
CA ASP A 64 -2.52 -1.22 -20.14
C ASP A 64 -2.91 0.25 -20.44
N SER A 65 -2.64 1.16 -19.50
CA SER A 65 -2.83 2.60 -19.70
C SER A 65 -1.92 3.16 -20.79
N PHE A 66 -0.66 2.72 -20.85
CA PHE A 66 0.30 3.12 -21.89
C PHE A 66 -0.10 2.59 -23.27
N LEU A 67 -0.52 1.32 -23.37
CA LEU A 67 -0.98 0.71 -24.61
C LEU A 67 -2.26 1.35 -25.15
N ARG A 68 -3.16 1.82 -24.27
CA ARG A 68 -4.37 2.57 -24.67
C ARG A 68 -4.06 3.98 -25.16
N ALA A 69 -3.01 4.61 -24.66
CA ALA A 69 -2.63 5.97 -25.04
C ALA A 69 -1.90 6.06 -26.40
N ILE A 70 -1.38 4.93 -26.90
CA ILE A 70 -0.63 4.86 -28.17
C ILE A 70 -1.50 4.32 -29.33
N LYS A 71 -2.75 3.97 -29.05
CA LYS A 71 -3.73 3.53 -30.04
C LYS A 71 -4.70 4.65 -30.39
#